data_AF-A0A9P1FU18-F1
#
_entry.id   AF-A0A9P1FU18-F1
#
_cell.length_a   1.000
_cell.length_b   1.000
_cell.length_c   1.000
_cell.angle_alpha   90.00
_cell.angle_beta   90.00
_cell.angle_gamma   90.00
#
_symmetry.space_group_name_H-M   'P 1'
#
loop_
_entity.id
_entity.type
_entity.pdbx_description
1 polymer ?
#
loop_
_entity_poly.entity_id
_entity_poly.type
_entity_poly.pdbx_seq_one_letter_code
_entity_poly.pdbx_strand_id
1 'polypeptide(L)'
;MRFHRSLSSSRCPPAVLERAKGKRHNRQLIGELFESWLSAGEDWMQSSVVANATRSMAQRKRGKYVMMEFRALKTRFGGPLAKQILTEKKQQQENKDANDPLTYWMKHPDVASEDFEMVRIFDSMVYEDEVQDDLTLGICASGNLDASQTRQAMQIAVGGEIEKLQSMGLGMQPGGGGNSVPAAPTEKPKKVTPISKQVTNKISSSSAKLTELMAWESKIKDNTVLSPTLLAGFATELGARKDAITSAKTTLESSYAKTLGKTDAQIQEDKELLETITTSLANVEAAFTSFNGTIKSIKLAIDPPPKKEPKAKAKAKADAAPPA
;
A
#
# COMPACT_ATOMS: atom_id res chain seq x y z
N MET A 1 22.70 -27.41 -29.73
CA MET A 1 22.54 -27.45 -28.25
C MET A 1 23.17 -26.24 -27.54
N ARG A 2 22.92 -24.99 -27.98
CA ARG A 2 23.43 -23.79 -27.29
C ARG A 2 22.48 -23.32 -26.17
N PHE A 3 21.18 -23.49 -26.34
CA PHE A 3 20.16 -23.06 -25.39
C PHE A 3 20.23 -23.72 -24.01
N HIS A 4 20.41 -25.04 -23.92
CA HIS A 4 20.55 -25.70 -22.62
C HIS A 4 21.78 -25.21 -21.83
N ARG A 5 22.83 -24.75 -22.54
CA ARG A 5 23.99 -24.12 -21.91
C ARG A 5 23.67 -22.71 -21.42
N SER A 6 22.83 -21.94 -22.11
CA SER A 6 22.42 -20.60 -21.67
C SER A 6 21.54 -20.65 -20.41
N LEU A 7 20.67 -21.66 -20.27
CA LEU A 7 19.91 -21.89 -19.03
C LEU A 7 20.78 -22.34 -17.84
N SER A 8 21.94 -22.93 -18.13
CA SER A 8 22.91 -23.38 -17.12
C SER A 8 23.99 -22.33 -16.85
N SER A 9 23.97 -21.21 -17.58
CA SER A 9 24.95 -20.13 -17.49
C SER A 9 24.73 -19.31 -16.24
N SER A 10 25.82 -18.81 -15.64
CA SER A 10 25.78 -17.83 -14.56
C SER A 10 25.09 -16.51 -14.95
N ARG A 11 24.91 -16.26 -16.25
CA ARG A 11 24.20 -15.09 -16.80
C ARG A 11 22.69 -15.30 -16.97
N CYS A 12 22.14 -16.46 -16.59
CA CYS A 12 20.70 -16.71 -16.68
C CYS A 12 19.98 -16.05 -15.49
N PRO A 13 19.09 -15.05 -15.70
CA PRO A 13 18.45 -14.34 -14.60
C PRO A 13 17.48 -15.25 -13.83
N PRO A 14 17.30 -15.04 -12.51
CA PRO A 14 16.44 -15.88 -11.67
C PRO A 14 15.01 -16.02 -12.19
N ALA A 15 14.46 -14.96 -12.80
CA ALA A 15 13.11 -14.99 -13.38
C ALA A 15 12.95 -16.02 -14.51
N VAL A 16 13.97 -16.18 -15.35
CA VAL A 16 14.00 -17.19 -16.43
C VAL A 16 14.13 -18.60 -15.84
N LEU A 17 14.98 -18.76 -14.83
CA LEU A 17 15.17 -20.03 -14.12
C LEU A 17 13.90 -20.48 -13.40
N GLU A 18 13.20 -19.57 -12.72
CA GLU A 18 11.91 -19.86 -12.07
C GLU A 18 10.84 -20.23 -13.09
N ARG A 19 10.77 -19.53 -14.24
CA ARG A 19 9.84 -19.89 -15.32
C ARG A 19 10.13 -21.28 -15.90
N ALA A 20 11.40 -21.68 -15.98
CA ALA A 20 11.82 -23.00 -16.45
C ALA A 20 11.75 -24.11 -15.37
N LYS A 21 11.61 -23.75 -14.09
CA LYS A 21 11.65 -24.67 -12.95
C LYS A 21 10.47 -25.64 -12.98
N GLY A 22 10.76 -26.93 -12.81
CA GLY A 22 9.75 -28.00 -12.84
C GLY A 22 9.12 -28.27 -14.21
N LYS A 23 9.45 -27.49 -15.25
CA LYS A 23 8.87 -27.59 -16.60
C LYS A 23 9.89 -27.93 -17.68
N ARG A 24 11.05 -28.49 -17.30
CA ARG A 24 12.15 -28.85 -18.21
C ARG A 24 11.76 -29.86 -19.30
N HIS A 25 10.71 -30.64 -19.08
CA HIS A 25 10.18 -31.60 -20.05
C HIS A 25 9.10 -31.01 -20.96
N ASN A 26 8.61 -29.80 -20.67
CA ASN A 26 7.63 -29.12 -21.52
C ASN A 26 8.34 -28.47 -22.71
N ARG A 27 8.35 -29.18 -23.84
CA ARG A 27 9.02 -28.72 -25.08
C ARG A 27 8.50 -27.39 -25.61
N GLN A 28 7.21 -27.10 -25.43
CA GLN A 28 6.61 -25.85 -25.89
C GLN A 28 7.16 -24.65 -25.11
N LEU A 29 7.18 -24.74 -23.78
CA LEU A 29 7.76 -23.69 -22.93
C LEU A 29 9.25 -23.48 -23.20
N ILE A 30 9.99 -24.57 -23.37
CA ILE A 30 11.41 -24.52 -23.71
C ILE A 30 11.62 -23.85 -25.07
N GLY A 31 10.74 -24.10 -26.04
CA GLY A 31 10.70 -23.40 -27.33
C GLY A 31 10.44 -21.91 -27.16
N GLU A 32 9.42 -21.51 -26.39
CA GLU A 32 9.10 -20.10 -26.13
C GLU A 32 10.25 -19.34 -25.45
N LEU A 33 10.90 -19.95 -24.45
CA LEU A 33 12.06 -19.37 -23.78
C LEU A 33 13.25 -19.25 -24.75
N PHE A 34 13.43 -20.21 -25.65
CA PHE A 34 14.47 -20.15 -26.68
C PHE A 34 14.22 -19.06 -27.70
N GLU A 35 13.00 -18.93 -28.21
CA GLU A 35 12.60 -17.85 -29.12
C GLU A 35 12.76 -16.47 -28.46
N SER A 36 12.40 -16.35 -27.18
CA SER A 36 12.60 -15.11 -26.41
C SER A 36 14.08 -14.74 -26.26
N TRP A 37 14.94 -15.74 -26.02
CA TRP A 37 16.40 -15.55 -25.94
C TRP A 37 17.03 -15.19 -27.29
N LEU A 38 16.61 -15.85 -28.37
CA LEU A 38 17.07 -15.55 -29.72
C LEU A 38 16.65 -14.14 -30.17
N SER A 39 15.39 -13.79 -29.93
CA SER A 39 14.85 -12.46 -30.25
C SER A 39 15.55 -11.33 -29.48
N ALA A 40 16.12 -11.66 -28.32
CA ALA A 40 16.91 -10.75 -27.49
C ALA A 40 18.40 -10.73 -27.84
N GLY A 41 18.81 -11.29 -28.98
CA GLY A 41 20.21 -11.30 -29.42
C GLY A 41 21.10 -12.17 -28.53
N GLU A 42 20.57 -13.28 -28.02
CA GLU A 42 21.26 -14.18 -27.08
C GLU A 42 21.56 -13.54 -25.69
N ASP A 43 20.91 -12.42 -25.34
CA ASP A 43 20.99 -11.79 -24.03
C ASP A 43 19.68 -11.90 -23.25
N TRP A 44 19.69 -12.67 -22.16
CA TRP A 44 18.52 -12.82 -21.30
C TRP A 44 18.06 -11.50 -20.67
N MET A 45 18.95 -10.55 -20.40
CA MET A 45 18.57 -9.27 -19.80
C MET A 45 17.70 -8.42 -20.72
N GLN A 46 17.82 -8.61 -22.03
CA GLN A 46 16.99 -7.98 -23.06
C GLN A 46 15.76 -8.81 -23.42
N SER A 47 15.62 -10.01 -22.87
CA SER A 47 14.47 -10.88 -23.15
C SER A 47 13.20 -10.32 -22.53
N SER A 48 12.09 -10.49 -23.23
CA SER A 48 10.76 -10.10 -22.74
C SER A 48 10.41 -10.79 -21.42
N VAL A 49 10.96 -11.98 -21.14
CA VAL A 49 10.77 -12.70 -19.87
C VAL A 49 11.37 -11.91 -18.71
N VAL A 50 12.57 -11.37 -18.88
CA VAL A 50 13.25 -10.59 -17.83
C VAL A 50 12.65 -9.20 -17.75
N ALA A 51 12.43 -8.52 -18.87
CA ALA A 51 11.78 -7.21 -18.90
C ALA A 51 10.42 -7.23 -18.18
N ASN A 52 9.61 -8.26 -18.39
CA ASN A 52 8.32 -8.40 -17.71
C ASN A 52 8.46 -8.79 -16.22
N ALA A 53 9.51 -9.54 -15.86
CA ALA A 53 9.75 -9.89 -14.46
C ALA A 53 10.37 -8.74 -13.66
N THR A 54 11.09 -7.83 -14.32
CA THR A 54 11.67 -6.62 -13.72
C THR A 54 10.71 -5.43 -13.76
N ARG A 55 9.66 -5.47 -14.60
CA ARG A 55 8.57 -4.49 -14.55
C ARG A 55 7.93 -4.54 -13.15
N SER A 56 8.23 -3.52 -12.36
CA SER A 56 7.50 -3.28 -11.13
C SER A 56 6.13 -2.71 -11.50
N MET A 57 5.05 -3.42 -11.17
CA MET A 57 3.72 -2.81 -11.17
C MET A 57 3.65 -1.83 -10.00
N ALA A 58 4.11 -0.60 -10.26
CA ALA A 58 3.93 0.50 -9.34
C ALA A 58 2.51 1.04 -9.53
N GLN A 59 1.59 0.66 -8.63
CA GLN A 59 0.26 1.28 -8.60
C GLN A 59 0.41 2.76 -8.25
N ARG A 60 0.23 3.62 -9.25
CA ARG A 60 0.24 5.06 -9.00
C ARG A 60 -1.16 5.48 -8.55
N LYS A 61 -1.16 6.10 -7.38
CA LYS A 61 -2.35 6.69 -6.75
C LYS A 61 -2.63 8.02 -7.44
N ARG A 62 -3.66 8.09 -8.29
CA ARG A 62 -4.09 9.35 -8.92
C ARG A 62 -5.43 9.79 -8.37
N GLY A 63 -5.56 11.09 -8.07
CA GLY A 63 -6.86 11.67 -7.73
C GLY A 63 -7.73 11.82 -8.97
N LYS A 64 -8.95 11.28 -8.93
CA LYS A 64 -9.98 11.52 -9.94
C LYS A 64 -10.72 12.80 -9.58
N TYR A 65 -10.74 13.72 -10.54
CA TYR A 65 -11.50 14.96 -10.46
C TYR A 65 -12.65 14.92 -11.44
N VAL A 66 -13.80 15.44 -11.04
CA VAL A 66 -15.01 15.52 -11.86
C VAL A 66 -15.53 16.95 -11.87
N MET A 67 -16.14 17.35 -12.98
CA MET A 67 -16.94 18.57 -13.02
C MET A 67 -18.33 18.24 -12.46
N MET A 68 -18.74 18.93 -11.41
CA MET A 68 -20.01 18.72 -10.73
C MET A 68 -20.83 19.99 -10.73
N GLU A 69 -22.14 19.85 -11.00
CA GLU A 69 -23.09 20.96 -10.95
C GLU A 69 -23.22 21.53 -9.52
N PHE A 70 -23.41 22.83 -9.41
CA PHE A 70 -23.61 23.51 -8.14
C PHE A 70 -24.82 22.97 -7.36
N ARG A 71 -25.90 22.59 -8.04
CA ARG A 71 -27.04 21.91 -7.42
C ARG A 71 -26.65 20.58 -6.76
N ALA A 72 -25.85 19.77 -7.44
CA ALA A 72 -25.37 18.50 -6.88
C ALA A 72 -24.41 18.73 -5.69
N LEU A 73 -23.58 19.77 -5.76
CA LEU A 73 -22.75 20.21 -4.63
C LEU A 73 -23.59 20.59 -3.41
N LYS A 74 -24.66 21.38 -3.58
CA LYS A 74 -25.58 21.74 -2.49
C LYS A 74 -26.20 20.51 -1.84
N THR A 75 -26.59 19.51 -2.62
CA THR A 75 -27.14 18.25 -2.10
C THR A 75 -26.09 17.43 -1.34
N ARG A 76 -24.84 17.37 -1.84
CA ARG A 76 -23.79 16.52 -1.27
C ARG A 76 -23.10 17.12 -0.03
N PHE A 77 -22.92 18.44 -0.01
CA PHE A 77 -22.10 19.13 0.99
C PHE A 77 -22.87 20.18 1.81
N GLY A 78 -24.12 20.46 1.46
CA GLY A 78 -24.93 21.52 2.06
C GLY A 78 -24.71 22.88 1.40
N GLY A 79 -25.73 23.76 1.51
CA GLY A 79 -25.76 25.06 0.85
C GLY A 79 -24.57 25.99 1.18
N PRO A 80 -24.24 26.22 2.47
CA PRO A 80 -23.14 27.12 2.84
C PRO A 80 -21.78 26.67 2.30
N LEU A 81 -21.45 25.38 2.46
CA LEU A 81 -20.17 24.82 2.02
C LEU A 81 -20.07 24.77 0.49
N ALA A 82 -21.15 24.38 -0.21
CA ALA A 82 -21.19 24.43 -1.66
C ALA A 82 -20.88 25.84 -2.18
N LYS A 83 -21.50 26.88 -1.59
CA LYS A 83 -21.28 28.28 -2.00
C LYS A 83 -19.84 28.73 -1.79
N GLN A 84 -19.22 28.31 -0.68
CA GLN A 84 -17.80 28.54 -0.43
C GLN A 84 -16.92 27.89 -1.52
N ILE A 85 -17.16 26.60 -1.83
CA ILE A 85 -16.43 25.86 -2.87
C ILE A 85 -16.57 26.56 -4.23
N LEU A 86 -17.78 27.00 -4.58
CA LEU A 86 -18.02 27.70 -5.84
C LEU A 86 -17.23 29.02 -5.92
N THR A 87 -17.25 29.80 -4.85
CA THR A 87 -16.55 31.10 -4.78
C THR A 87 -15.04 30.91 -4.91
N GLU A 88 -14.49 29.93 -4.20
CA GLU A 88 -13.06 29.61 -4.26
C GLU A 88 -12.64 29.14 -5.66
N LYS A 89 -13.44 28.28 -6.29
CA LYS A 89 -13.12 27.73 -7.63
C LYS A 89 -13.28 28.77 -8.74
N LYS A 90 -14.22 29.72 -8.59
CA LYS A 90 -14.30 30.92 -9.44
C LYS A 90 -13.03 31.77 -9.32
N GLN A 91 -12.59 32.05 -8.10
CA GLN A 91 -11.38 32.83 -7.85
C GLN A 91 -10.12 32.11 -8.38
N GLN A 92 -10.02 30.79 -8.23
CA GLN A 92 -8.93 29.99 -8.82
C GLN A 92 -8.94 30.04 -10.34
N GLN A 93 -10.11 30.03 -10.96
CA GLN A 93 -10.23 30.15 -12.42
C GLN A 93 -9.83 31.54 -12.92
N GLU A 94 -10.13 32.59 -12.16
CA GLU A 94 -9.78 33.99 -12.48
C GLU A 94 -8.28 34.25 -12.29
N ASN A 95 -7.68 33.71 -11.23
CA ASN A 95 -6.26 33.86 -10.92
C ASN A 95 -5.35 32.82 -11.60
N LYS A 96 -5.90 32.04 -12.53
CA LYS A 96 -5.22 30.93 -13.16
C LYS A 96 -4.11 31.42 -14.10
N ASP A 97 -2.95 30.75 -14.09
CA ASP A 97 -1.90 30.96 -15.09
C ASP A 97 -2.42 30.62 -16.50
N ALA A 98 -2.07 31.42 -17.49
CA ALA A 98 -2.41 31.17 -18.89
C ALA A 98 -1.90 29.80 -19.40
N ASN A 99 -0.85 29.25 -18.79
CA ASN A 99 -0.27 27.96 -19.15
C ASN A 99 -0.90 26.76 -18.43
N ASP A 100 -1.70 26.98 -17.38
CA ASP A 100 -2.38 25.89 -16.70
C ASP A 100 -3.51 25.36 -17.64
N PRO A 101 -3.58 24.06 -17.96
CA PRO A 101 -4.64 23.51 -18.81
C PRO A 101 -5.95 23.22 -18.05
N LEU A 102 -5.99 23.34 -16.72
CA LEU A 102 -7.10 22.87 -15.90
C LEU A 102 -8.26 23.87 -15.80
N THR A 103 -9.47 23.43 -16.08
CA THR A 103 -10.69 24.23 -15.79
C THR A 103 -11.15 23.95 -14.37
N TYR A 104 -11.16 24.96 -13.50
CA TYR A 104 -11.63 24.87 -12.11
C TYR A 104 -13.12 25.17 -11.99
N TRP A 105 -13.63 26.08 -12.82
CA TRP A 105 -15.02 26.48 -12.87
C TRP A 105 -15.43 26.89 -14.29
N MET A 106 -16.67 26.62 -14.68
CA MET A 106 -17.27 27.15 -15.89
C MET A 106 -18.80 27.26 -15.78
N LYS A 107 -19.38 28.18 -16.56
CA LYS A 107 -20.83 28.27 -16.75
C LYS A 107 -21.33 27.09 -17.60
N HIS A 108 -22.57 26.67 -17.37
CA HIS A 108 -23.23 25.72 -18.26
C HIS A 108 -23.42 26.37 -19.64
N PRO A 109 -23.12 25.68 -20.75
CA PRO A 109 -23.25 26.26 -22.09
C PRO A 109 -24.70 26.63 -22.42
N ASP A 110 -25.67 25.80 -22.00
CA ASP A 110 -27.07 25.94 -22.40
C ASP A 110 -27.97 26.61 -21.34
N VAL A 111 -27.49 26.77 -20.10
CA VAL A 111 -28.33 27.17 -18.96
C VAL A 111 -27.66 28.31 -18.19
N ALA A 112 -28.28 29.49 -18.20
CA ALA A 112 -27.74 30.69 -17.55
C ALA A 112 -27.89 30.72 -16.02
N SER A 113 -28.38 29.65 -15.40
CA SER A 113 -28.64 29.58 -13.96
C SER A 113 -27.41 29.12 -13.18
N GLU A 114 -27.14 29.77 -12.05
CA GLU A 114 -26.03 29.45 -11.14
C GLU A 114 -26.06 28.00 -10.66
N ASP A 115 -27.27 27.42 -10.53
CA ASP A 115 -27.47 26.04 -10.07
C ASP A 115 -26.87 24.98 -11.00
N PHE A 116 -26.63 25.34 -12.26
CA PHE A 116 -26.04 24.48 -13.29
C PHE A 116 -24.58 24.81 -13.56
N GLU A 117 -23.99 25.76 -12.85
CA GLU A 117 -22.55 26.00 -12.96
C GLU A 117 -21.74 24.77 -12.56
N MET A 118 -20.67 24.52 -13.30
CA MET A 118 -19.87 23.30 -13.18
C MET A 118 -18.57 23.61 -12.45
N VAL A 119 -18.29 22.84 -11.40
CA VAL A 119 -17.12 23.04 -10.53
C VAL A 119 -16.27 21.78 -10.50
N ARG A 120 -14.97 21.91 -10.70
CA ARG A 120 -14.03 20.79 -10.60
C ARG A 120 -13.80 20.41 -9.14
N ILE A 121 -14.22 19.20 -8.77
CA ILE A 121 -14.02 18.67 -7.43
C ILE A 121 -13.27 17.34 -7.45
N PHE A 122 -12.54 17.08 -6.38
CA PHE A 122 -11.99 15.76 -6.12
C PHE A 122 -13.14 14.80 -5.78
N ASP A 123 -13.19 13.67 -6.46
CA ASP A 123 -14.24 12.68 -6.26
C ASP A 123 -13.71 11.45 -5.51
N SER A 124 -12.64 10.85 -6.02
CA SER A 124 -12.10 9.59 -5.50
C SER A 124 -10.62 9.40 -5.84
N MET A 125 -9.98 8.47 -5.13
CA MET A 125 -8.65 7.97 -5.53
C MET A 125 -8.85 6.82 -6.51
N VAL A 126 -8.18 6.90 -7.66
CA VAL A 126 -8.12 5.82 -8.64
C VAL A 126 -6.69 5.26 -8.64
N TYR A 127 -6.61 3.94 -8.67
CA TYR A 127 -5.35 3.21 -8.81
C TYR A 127 -5.25 2.82 -10.27
N GLU A 128 -4.34 3.49 -10.99
CA GLU A 128 -4.02 3.11 -12.35
C GLU A 128 -2.74 2.28 -12.32
N ASP A 129 -2.81 1.09 -12.94
CA ASP A 129 -1.65 0.27 -13.18
C ASP A 129 -0.87 0.91 -14.34
N GLU A 130 -0.03 1.90 -14.03
CA GLU A 130 0.95 2.39 -15.00
C GLU A 130 2.05 1.34 -15.14
N VAL A 131 2.15 0.77 -16.35
CA VAL A 131 3.27 -0.07 -16.73
C VAL A 131 4.49 0.82 -16.86
N GLN A 132 5.26 0.96 -15.78
CA GLN A 132 6.51 1.69 -15.82
C GLN A 132 7.59 0.76 -16.41
N ASP A 133 8.00 1.05 -17.64
CA ASP A 133 9.15 0.39 -18.27
C ASP A 133 10.45 0.91 -17.66
N ASP A 134 10.88 0.28 -16.56
CA ASP A 134 12.13 0.60 -15.85
C ASP A 134 13.40 0.39 -16.71
N LEU A 135 13.27 -0.12 -17.95
CA LEU A 135 14.39 -0.18 -18.91
C LEU A 135 14.78 1.21 -19.45
N THR A 136 13.96 2.24 -19.23
CA THR A 136 14.24 3.63 -19.64
C THR A 136 14.61 4.51 -18.45
N LEU A 137 15.43 4.02 -17.52
CA LEU A 137 16.07 4.84 -16.47
C LEU A 137 17.20 5.71 -17.07
N GLY A 138 16.86 6.47 -18.12
CA GLY A 138 17.49 7.75 -18.42
C GLY A 138 16.81 8.80 -17.54
N ILE A 139 17.61 9.53 -16.77
CA ILE A 139 17.22 10.54 -15.80
C ILE A 139 16.28 11.58 -16.44
N CYS A 140 14.97 11.38 -16.34
CA CYS A 140 13.96 12.39 -16.61
C CYS A 140 13.17 12.59 -15.33
N ALA A 141 13.74 13.37 -14.40
CA ALA A 141 13.03 13.93 -13.26
C ALA A 141 12.11 15.07 -13.74
N SER A 142 11.04 14.75 -14.47
CA SER A 142 9.95 15.70 -14.69
C SER A 142 8.95 15.55 -13.55
N GLY A 143 9.24 16.24 -12.45
CA GLY A 143 8.29 16.41 -11.36
C GLY A 143 7.15 17.32 -11.80
N ASN A 144 6.01 16.73 -12.19
CA ASN A 144 4.74 17.46 -12.20
C ASN A 144 4.26 17.60 -10.75
N LEU A 145 4.79 18.63 -10.08
CA LEU A 145 4.25 19.21 -8.87
C LEU A 145 2.99 19.99 -9.26
N ASP A 146 1.84 19.31 -9.27
CA ASP A 146 0.56 19.98 -9.49
C ASP A 146 -0.40 19.78 -8.30
N ALA A 147 -1.02 20.89 -7.90
CA ALA A 147 -2.14 21.04 -6.96
C ALA A 147 -1.96 20.66 -5.47
N SER A 148 -0.88 21.10 -4.81
CA SER A 148 -0.80 21.12 -3.34
C SER A 148 -1.75 22.14 -2.68
N GLN A 149 -2.36 23.05 -3.43
CA GLN A 149 -3.15 24.16 -2.86
C GLN A 149 -4.58 23.79 -2.42
N THR A 150 -5.25 22.82 -3.03
CA THR A 150 -6.60 22.41 -2.55
C THR A 150 -6.55 21.60 -1.24
N ARG A 151 -5.39 21.04 -0.87
CA ARG A 151 -5.18 20.47 0.48
C ARG A 151 -4.72 21.51 1.51
N GLN A 152 -4.02 22.56 1.07
CA GLN A 152 -3.57 23.64 1.93
C GLN A 152 -4.67 24.60 2.37
N ALA A 153 -5.76 24.79 1.60
CA ALA A 153 -6.89 25.62 2.03
C ALA A 153 -7.60 25.07 3.29
N MET A 154 -7.51 23.77 3.58
CA MET A 154 -7.96 23.18 4.86
C MET A 154 -6.89 23.20 5.96
N GLN A 155 -5.61 23.47 5.64
CA GLN A 155 -4.49 23.50 6.59
C GLN A 155 -4.08 24.92 7.00
N ILE A 156 -4.32 25.93 6.17
CA ILE A 156 -3.89 27.32 6.42
C ILE A 156 -4.80 28.06 7.43
N ALA A 157 -5.95 27.49 7.81
CA ALA A 157 -6.80 28.04 8.88
C ALA A 157 -6.26 27.80 10.31
N VAL A 158 -5.15 27.07 10.51
CA VAL A 158 -4.58 26.80 11.83
C VAL A 158 -3.05 26.93 11.83
N GLY A 159 -2.58 28.12 12.20
CA GLY A 159 -1.35 28.34 12.98
C GLY A 159 -0.01 28.01 12.32
N GLY A 160 0.72 29.05 11.91
CA GLY A 160 2.12 28.93 11.49
C GLY A 160 3.09 28.77 12.66
N GLU A 161 4.23 28.12 12.39
CA GLU A 161 5.51 28.43 13.01
C GLU A 161 6.64 27.90 12.09
N ILE A 162 7.34 28.84 11.45
CA ILE A 162 8.68 28.68 10.90
C ILE A 162 9.63 29.10 12.03
N GLU A 163 10.54 28.22 12.46
CA GLU A 163 11.89 28.52 13.02
C GLU A 163 12.33 27.44 14.03
N LYS A 164 13.12 26.44 13.58
CA LYS A 164 14.33 26.01 14.31
C LYS A 164 15.13 24.94 13.56
N LEU A 165 16.45 25.09 13.63
CA LEU A 165 17.51 24.09 13.44
C LEU A 165 18.06 23.90 12.03
N GLN A 166 18.46 25.02 11.42
CA GLN A 166 19.84 25.15 10.92
C GLN A 166 20.81 25.20 12.12
N SER A 167 21.25 24.07 12.66
CA SER A 167 22.50 23.98 13.44
C SER A 167 22.80 22.55 13.88
N MET A 168 23.50 21.78 13.05
CA MET A 168 24.46 20.80 13.56
C MET A 168 25.68 20.80 12.65
N GLY A 169 26.74 21.42 13.18
CA GLY A 169 28.01 21.62 12.54
C GLY A 169 28.84 20.34 12.48
N LEU A 170 29.70 20.33 11.47
CA LEU A 170 30.85 19.46 11.28
C LEU A 170 31.86 19.69 12.42
N GLY A 171 32.11 18.66 13.23
CA GLY A 171 33.18 18.64 14.22
C GLY A 171 34.11 17.46 13.98
N MET A 172 35.27 17.74 13.38
CA MET A 172 36.46 16.90 13.40
C MET A 172 37.08 16.91 14.81
N GLN A 173 37.47 15.75 15.34
CA GLN A 173 38.58 15.68 16.30
C GLN A 173 39.31 14.32 16.20
N PRO A 174 40.66 14.30 16.18
CA PRO A 174 41.46 13.09 16.12
C PRO A 174 41.97 12.62 17.50
N GLY A 175 42.20 11.31 17.62
CA GLY A 175 43.28 10.68 18.40
C GLY A 175 43.17 10.60 19.94
N GLY A 176 43.43 9.41 20.48
CA GLY A 176 43.85 9.23 21.87
C GLY A 176 43.38 7.92 22.52
N GLY A 177 44.29 6.95 22.65
CA GLY A 177 44.04 5.67 23.33
C GLY A 177 43.97 5.80 24.86
N GLY A 178 43.26 4.88 25.49
CA GLY A 178 43.15 4.81 26.95
C GLY A 178 42.25 3.66 27.40
N ASN A 179 42.88 2.64 27.94
CA ASN A 179 42.33 1.42 28.51
C ASN A 179 41.21 1.71 29.53
N SER A 180 39.98 1.20 29.33
CA SER A 180 38.95 1.22 30.37
C SER A 180 38.09 -0.07 30.40
N VAL A 181 37.84 -0.48 31.64
CA VAL A 181 37.13 -1.67 32.14
C VAL A 181 35.71 -1.77 31.56
N PRO A 182 35.17 -2.98 31.28
CA PRO A 182 33.84 -3.12 30.68
C PRO A 182 32.75 -2.67 31.65
N ALA A 183 32.16 -1.50 31.38
CA ALA A 183 30.96 -1.02 32.03
C ALA A 183 29.73 -1.85 31.60
N ALA A 184 28.87 -2.15 32.56
CA ALA A 184 27.61 -2.85 32.35
C ALA A 184 26.76 -2.19 31.25
N PRO A 185 26.00 -2.97 30.45
CA PRO A 185 25.28 -2.45 29.30
C PRO A 185 24.17 -1.49 29.76
N THR A 186 24.41 -0.20 29.63
CA THR A 186 23.40 0.84 29.75
C THR A 186 22.33 0.59 28.68
N GLU A 187 21.12 0.22 29.11
CA GLU A 187 19.95 0.10 28.25
C GLU A 187 19.75 1.41 27.48
N LYS A 188 19.95 1.35 26.16
CA LYS A 188 19.69 2.51 25.29
C LYS A 188 18.21 2.89 25.42
N PRO A 189 17.87 4.14 25.76
CA PRO A 189 16.49 4.56 25.89
C PRO A 189 15.74 4.31 24.58
N LYS A 190 14.70 3.46 24.62
CA LYS A 190 13.84 3.19 23.46
C LYS A 190 13.21 4.51 23.03
N LYS A 191 13.54 4.95 21.81
CA LYS A 191 13.00 6.16 21.21
C LYS A 191 11.47 6.00 21.09
N VAL A 192 10.73 6.70 21.97
CA VAL A 192 9.26 6.69 21.98
C VAL A 192 8.77 7.36 20.70
N THR A 193 7.88 6.69 19.97
CA THR A 193 7.30 7.25 18.75
C THR A 193 6.18 8.23 19.12
N PRO A 194 6.15 9.44 18.53
CA PRO A 194 5.05 10.40 18.70
C PRO A 194 3.66 9.77 18.56
N ILE A 195 2.72 10.10 19.45
CA ILE A 195 1.36 9.53 19.45
C ILE A 195 0.66 9.82 18.12
N SER A 196 0.76 11.06 17.64
CA SER A 196 0.21 11.48 16.35
C SER A 196 0.67 10.56 15.21
N LYS A 197 1.96 10.19 15.21
CA LYS A 197 2.54 9.28 14.21
C LYS A 197 2.04 7.84 14.37
N GLN A 198 1.86 7.35 15.61
CA GLN A 198 1.30 6.03 15.85
C GLN A 198 -0.14 5.91 15.30
N VAL A 199 -0.96 6.95 15.53
CA VAL A 199 -2.34 7.01 15.05
C VAL A 199 -2.40 7.03 13.52
N THR A 200 -1.65 7.93 12.87
CA THR A 200 -1.60 7.99 11.39
C THR A 200 -1.13 6.67 10.77
N ASN A 201 -0.10 6.03 11.35
CA ASN A 201 0.40 4.75 10.88
C ASN A 201 -0.65 3.65 10.99
N LYS A 202 -1.42 3.61 12.08
CA LYS A 202 -2.50 2.63 12.26
C LYS A 202 -3.67 2.88 11.33
N ILE A 203 -4.09 4.13 11.11
CA ILE A 203 -5.11 4.46 10.11
C ILE A 203 -4.69 3.97 8.71
N SER A 204 -3.44 4.23 8.32
CA SER A 204 -2.89 3.74 7.04
C SER A 204 -2.86 2.20 6.98
N SER A 205 -2.47 1.54 8.08
CA SER A 205 -2.44 0.08 8.16
C SER A 205 -3.84 -0.53 8.07
N SER A 206 -4.86 0.12 8.65
CA SER A 206 -6.26 -0.31 8.56
C SER A 206 -6.75 -0.28 7.11
N SER A 207 -6.41 0.76 6.36
CA SER A 207 -6.73 0.84 4.93
C SER A 207 -6.10 -0.30 4.13
N ALA A 208 -4.83 -0.61 4.40
CA ALA A 208 -4.15 -1.74 3.74
C ALA A 208 -4.81 -3.09 4.09
N LYS A 209 -5.26 -3.27 5.35
CA LYS A 209 -5.97 -4.47 5.78
C LYS A 209 -7.35 -4.61 5.13
N LEU A 210 -8.06 -3.51 4.91
CA LEU A 210 -9.32 -3.52 4.15
C LEU A 210 -9.11 -3.93 2.68
N THR A 211 -8.04 -3.47 2.05
CA THR A 211 -7.66 -3.93 0.70
C THR A 211 -7.32 -5.42 0.68
N GLU A 212 -6.55 -5.92 1.66
CA GLU A 212 -6.27 -7.35 1.80
C GLU A 212 -7.57 -8.16 1.94
N LEU A 213 -8.52 -7.66 2.74
CA LEU A 213 -9.82 -8.30 2.94
C LEU A 213 -10.61 -8.41 1.63
N MET A 214 -10.69 -7.34 0.82
CA MET A 214 -11.37 -7.37 -0.49
C MET A 214 -10.73 -8.39 -1.44
N ALA A 215 -9.41 -8.54 -1.41
CA ALA A 215 -8.72 -9.56 -2.20
C ALA A 215 -9.13 -10.98 -1.77
N TRP A 216 -9.31 -11.22 -0.47
CA TRP A 216 -9.80 -12.51 0.04
C TRP A 216 -11.28 -12.76 -0.25
N GLU A 217 -12.13 -11.72 -0.20
CA GLU A 217 -13.53 -11.80 -0.64
C GLU A 217 -13.61 -12.28 -2.11
N SER A 218 -12.78 -11.74 -3.00
CA SER A 218 -12.70 -12.20 -4.39
C SER A 218 -12.22 -13.65 -4.48
N LYS A 219 -11.14 -14.01 -3.79
CA LYS A 219 -10.60 -15.39 -3.82
C LYS A 219 -11.60 -16.43 -3.34
N ILE A 220 -12.43 -16.12 -2.34
CA ILE A 220 -13.50 -17.00 -1.87
C ILE A 220 -14.58 -17.12 -2.94
N LYS A 221 -15.00 -16.00 -3.52
CA LYS A 221 -16.03 -15.97 -4.56
C LYS A 221 -15.65 -16.79 -5.79
N ASP A 222 -14.38 -16.74 -6.18
CA ASP A 222 -13.86 -17.43 -7.36
C ASP A 222 -13.45 -18.89 -7.07
N ASN A 223 -13.56 -19.35 -5.82
CA ASN A 223 -13.18 -20.71 -5.44
C ASN A 223 -14.26 -21.72 -5.82
N THR A 224 -13.91 -22.71 -6.64
CA THR A 224 -14.81 -23.79 -7.06
C THR A 224 -14.51 -25.14 -6.40
N VAL A 225 -13.52 -25.20 -5.50
CA VAL A 225 -13.01 -26.43 -4.89
C VAL A 225 -13.73 -26.74 -3.58
N LEU A 226 -14.01 -25.71 -2.78
CA LEU A 226 -14.67 -25.85 -1.49
C LEU A 226 -16.20 -25.89 -1.63
N SER A 227 -16.88 -26.44 -0.63
CA SER A 227 -18.34 -26.51 -0.64
C SER A 227 -18.97 -25.11 -0.54
N PRO A 228 -20.13 -24.86 -1.18
CA PRO A 228 -20.82 -23.57 -1.12
C PRO A 228 -21.12 -23.11 0.31
N THR A 229 -21.47 -24.04 1.19
CA THR A 229 -21.75 -23.76 2.61
C THR A 229 -20.52 -23.23 3.35
N LEU A 230 -19.35 -23.82 3.11
CA LEU A 230 -18.10 -23.37 3.74
C LEU A 230 -17.69 -22.00 3.21
N LEU A 231 -17.80 -21.78 1.89
CA LEU A 231 -17.53 -20.48 1.26
C LEU A 231 -18.45 -19.39 1.79
N ALA A 232 -19.75 -19.68 1.96
CA ALA A 232 -20.70 -18.75 2.57
C ALA A 232 -20.31 -18.40 4.02
N GLY A 233 -19.89 -19.40 4.82
CA GLY A 233 -19.38 -19.17 6.17
C GLY A 233 -18.17 -18.24 6.20
N PHE A 234 -17.19 -18.46 5.33
CA PHE A 234 -16.03 -17.57 5.22
C PHE A 234 -16.40 -16.16 4.76
N ALA A 235 -17.34 -16.03 3.82
CA ALA A 235 -17.82 -14.72 3.37
C ALA A 235 -18.50 -13.95 4.51
N THR A 236 -19.34 -14.61 5.31
CA THR A 236 -19.96 -14.03 6.50
C THR A 236 -18.91 -13.60 7.53
N GLU A 237 -17.93 -14.44 7.82
CA GLU A 237 -16.84 -14.07 8.73
C GLU A 237 -16.05 -12.87 8.22
N LEU A 238 -15.65 -12.85 6.95
CA LEU A 238 -14.94 -11.71 6.36
C LEU A 238 -15.76 -10.43 6.42
N GLY A 239 -17.06 -10.48 6.14
CA GLY A 239 -17.98 -9.36 6.31
C GLY A 239 -17.92 -8.81 7.74
N ALA A 240 -18.05 -9.68 8.74
CA ALA A 240 -17.94 -9.27 10.14
C ALA A 240 -16.57 -8.66 10.50
N ARG A 241 -15.46 -9.17 9.93
CA ARG A 241 -14.13 -8.58 10.13
C ARG A 241 -13.99 -7.22 9.44
N LYS A 242 -14.59 -7.04 8.27
CA LYS A 242 -14.62 -5.78 7.53
C LYS A 242 -15.33 -4.69 8.32
N ASP A 243 -16.48 -5.01 8.90
CA ASP A 243 -17.26 -4.09 9.73
C ASP A 243 -16.49 -3.72 10.99
N ALA A 244 -15.86 -4.70 11.66
CA ALA A 244 -15.04 -4.45 12.85
C ALA A 244 -13.84 -3.53 12.58
N ILE A 245 -13.08 -3.78 11.50
CA ILE A 245 -11.94 -2.93 11.11
C ILE A 245 -12.43 -1.53 10.72
N THR A 246 -13.51 -1.44 9.95
CA THR A 246 -14.08 -0.15 9.50
C THR A 246 -14.55 0.68 10.70
N SER A 247 -15.30 0.08 11.61
CA SER A 247 -15.76 0.73 12.84
C SER A 247 -14.59 1.22 13.70
N ALA A 248 -13.61 0.35 13.99
CA ALA A 248 -12.44 0.72 14.79
C ALA A 248 -11.59 1.83 14.12
N LYS A 249 -11.44 1.78 12.79
CA LYS A 249 -10.75 2.83 12.01
C LYS A 249 -11.48 4.16 12.11
N THR A 250 -12.81 4.18 11.93
CA THR A 250 -13.62 5.41 12.03
C THR A 250 -13.54 6.03 13.42
N THR A 251 -13.58 5.22 14.49
CA THR A 251 -13.38 5.70 15.87
C THR A 251 -11.98 6.29 16.05
N LEU A 252 -10.94 5.63 15.52
CA LEU A 252 -9.56 6.13 15.60
C LEU A 252 -9.37 7.43 14.81
N GLU A 253 -9.98 7.57 13.64
CA GLU A 253 -10.00 8.81 12.84
C GLU A 253 -10.70 9.95 13.58
N SER A 254 -11.80 9.65 14.27
CA SER A 254 -12.52 10.63 15.09
C SER A 254 -11.67 11.10 16.28
N SER A 255 -10.94 10.19 16.93
CA SER A 255 -9.98 10.51 18.00
C SER A 255 -8.77 11.29 17.45
N TYR A 256 -8.27 10.95 16.27
CA TYR A 256 -7.19 11.67 15.59
C TYR A 256 -7.57 13.12 15.28
N ALA A 257 -8.80 13.39 14.84
CA ALA A 257 -9.27 14.75 14.59
C ALA A 257 -9.15 15.65 15.83
N LYS A 258 -9.36 15.10 17.03
CA LYS A 258 -9.21 15.83 18.31
C LYS A 258 -7.75 16.15 18.67
N THR A 259 -6.78 15.51 18.01
CA THR A 259 -5.35 15.79 18.17
C THR A 259 -4.84 16.88 17.24
N LEU A 260 -5.60 17.25 16.20
CA LEU A 260 -5.18 18.25 15.22
C LEU A 260 -5.01 19.62 15.90
N GLY A 261 -3.85 20.24 15.67
CA GLY A 261 -3.49 21.51 16.30
C GLY A 261 -2.97 21.40 17.74
N LYS A 262 -2.92 20.19 18.33
CA LYS A 262 -2.27 19.95 19.62
C LYS A 262 -0.84 19.44 19.41
N THR A 263 0.08 19.89 20.25
CA THR A 263 1.43 19.32 20.36
C THR A 263 1.38 17.98 21.11
N ASP A 264 2.37 17.11 20.92
CA ASP A 264 2.41 15.81 21.64
C ASP A 264 2.43 15.98 23.17
N ALA A 265 3.02 17.05 23.70
CA ALA A 265 3.00 17.36 25.14
C ALA A 265 1.57 17.65 25.63
N GLN A 266 0.82 18.48 24.90
CA GLN A 266 -0.58 18.78 25.21
C GLN A 266 -1.47 17.54 25.13
N ILE A 267 -1.20 16.63 24.18
CA ILE A 267 -1.92 15.35 24.09
C ILE A 267 -1.61 14.45 25.29
N GLN A 268 -0.38 14.46 25.81
CA GLN A 268 -0.02 13.67 26.99
C GLN A 268 -0.59 14.23 28.29
N GLU A 269 -0.76 15.54 28.40
CA GLU A 269 -1.39 16.19 29.55
C GLU A 269 -2.91 15.93 29.60
N ASP A 270 -3.55 15.81 28.44
CA ASP A 270 -4.97 15.50 28.28
C ASP A 270 -5.23 13.99 28.47
N LYS A 271 -5.33 13.57 29.73
CA LYS A 271 -5.47 12.15 30.11
C LYS A 271 -6.68 11.45 29.46
N GLU A 272 -7.80 12.14 29.35
CA GLU A 272 -9.03 11.59 28.76
C GLU A 272 -8.86 11.35 27.25
N LEU A 273 -8.27 12.32 26.54
CA LEU A 273 -7.94 12.15 25.13
C LEU A 273 -6.91 11.04 24.92
N LEU A 274 -5.87 10.97 25.76
CA LEU A 274 -4.84 9.94 25.69
C LEU A 274 -5.42 8.53 25.89
N GLU A 275 -6.30 8.36 26.89
CA GLU A 275 -7.00 7.11 27.15
C GLU A 275 -7.89 6.72 25.97
N THR A 276 -8.63 7.68 25.41
CA THR A 276 -9.48 7.46 24.24
C THR A 276 -8.67 7.00 23.03
N ILE A 277 -7.53 7.64 22.75
CA ILE A 277 -6.63 7.27 21.65
C ILE A 277 -6.05 5.88 21.89
N THR A 278 -5.55 5.61 23.10
CA THR A 278 -4.93 4.33 23.47
C THR A 278 -5.94 3.18 23.32
N THR A 279 -7.16 3.38 23.80
CA THR A 279 -8.26 2.42 23.64
C THR A 279 -8.62 2.21 22.17
N SER A 280 -8.68 3.29 21.38
CA SER A 280 -8.96 3.20 19.94
C SER A 280 -7.87 2.42 19.18
N LEU A 281 -6.60 2.64 19.53
CA LEU A 281 -5.46 1.89 18.97
C LEU A 281 -5.56 0.40 19.31
N ALA A 282 -5.85 0.08 20.58
CA ALA A 282 -6.02 -1.31 21.02
C ALA A 282 -7.19 -2.01 20.29
N ASN A 283 -8.30 -1.32 20.07
CA ASN A 283 -9.45 -1.85 19.32
C ASN A 283 -9.08 -2.19 17.87
N VAL A 284 -8.29 -1.34 17.20
CA VAL A 284 -7.79 -1.62 15.84
C VAL A 284 -6.87 -2.86 15.85
N GLU A 285 -6.00 -3.00 16.85
CA GLU A 285 -5.11 -4.16 16.96
C GLU A 285 -5.86 -5.47 17.25
N ALA A 286 -6.90 -5.41 18.09
CA ALA A 286 -7.80 -6.53 18.33
C ALA A 286 -8.52 -6.96 17.03
N ALA A 287 -9.04 -5.98 16.28
CA ALA A 287 -9.66 -6.24 14.98
C ALA A 287 -8.67 -6.87 13.98
N PHE A 288 -7.42 -6.40 13.93
CA PHE A 288 -6.38 -6.99 13.07
C PHE A 288 -6.03 -8.42 13.48
N THR A 289 -5.90 -8.69 14.78
CA THR A 289 -5.60 -10.02 15.31
C THR A 289 -6.71 -11.01 14.93
N SER A 290 -7.96 -10.58 15.10
CA SER A 290 -9.13 -11.36 14.71
C SER A 290 -9.17 -11.65 13.20
N PHE A 291 -8.96 -10.62 12.37
CA PHE A 291 -8.87 -10.77 10.91
C PHE A 291 -7.76 -11.73 10.49
N ASN A 292 -6.55 -11.58 11.04
CA ASN A 292 -5.42 -12.46 10.73
C ASN A 292 -5.72 -13.93 11.12
N GLY A 293 -6.50 -14.14 12.18
CA GLY A 293 -7.01 -15.47 12.55
C GLY A 293 -7.91 -16.07 11.46
N THR A 294 -8.94 -15.33 11.04
CA THR A 294 -9.85 -15.74 9.95
C THR A 294 -9.08 -16.01 8.65
N ILE A 295 -8.13 -15.16 8.26
CA ILE A 295 -7.32 -15.37 7.04
C ILE A 295 -6.46 -16.62 7.13
N LYS A 296 -5.90 -16.97 8.29
CA LYS A 296 -5.14 -18.22 8.47
C LYS A 296 -6.05 -19.43 8.23
N SER A 297 -7.27 -19.42 8.76
CA SER A 297 -8.25 -20.50 8.57
C SER A 297 -8.65 -20.64 7.10
N ILE A 298 -8.93 -19.53 6.41
CA ILE A 298 -9.25 -19.53 4.97
C ILE A 298 -8.09 -20.07 4.14
N LYS A 299 -6.86 -19.60 4.40
CA LYS A 299 -5.65 -20.08 3.70
C LYS A 299 -5.47 -21.58 3.81
N LEU A 300 -5.63 -22.14 5.02
CA LEU A 300 -5.51 -23.58 5.25
C LEU A 300 -6.58 -24.39 4.52
N ALA A 301 -7.78 -23.83 4.34
CA ALA A 301 -8.86 -24.49 3.62
C ALA A 301 -8.66 -24.44 2.09
N ILE A 302 -8.26 -23.29 1.55
CA ILE A 302 -8.09 -23.10 0.10
C ILE A 302 -6.82 -23.79 -0.40
N ASP A 303 -5.70 -23.61 0.31
CA ASP A 303 -4.39 -24.14 -0.04
C ASP A 303 -3.88 -25.08 1.07
N PRO A 304 -4.47 -26.29 1.21
CA PRO A 304 -4.05 -27.21 2.25
C PRO A 304 -2.57 -27.58 2.04
N PRO A 305 -1.75 -27.59 3.10
CA PRO A 305 -0.35 -27.97 2.97
C PRO A 305 -0.24 -29.40 2.40
N PRO A 306 0.78 -29.68 1.57
CA PRO A 306 0.95 -30.99 0.97
C PRO A 306 0.99 -32.05 2.08
N LYS A 307 0.13 -33.07 1.97
CA LYS A 307 0.13 -34.20 2.90
C LYS A 307 1.54 -34.78 2.92
N LYS A 308 2.25 -34.62 4.04
CA LYS A 308 3.54 -35.30 4.24
C LYS A 308 3.23 -36.78 4.15
N GLU A 309 3.69 -37.44 3.08
CA GLU A 309 3.60 -38.88 2.97
C GLU A 309 4.19 -39.49 4.24
N PRO A 310 3.49 -40.45 4.88
CA PRO A 310 4.01 -41.10 6.06
C PRO A 310 5.35 -41.71 5.68
N LYS A 311 6.44 -41.18 6.25
CA LYS A 311 7.77 -41.78 6.12
C LYS A 311 7.62 -43.22 6.61
N ALA A 312 7.56 -44.16 5.67
CA ALA A 312 7.57 -45.58 5.97
C ALA A 312 8.79 -45.82 6.86
N LYS A 313 8.56 -46.07 8.15
CA LYS A 313 9.59 -46.57 9.03
C LYS A 313 9.98 -47.92 8.46
N ALA A 314 11.06 -47.94 7.67
CA ALA A 314 11.72 -49.16 7.24
C ALA A 314 12.19 -49.86 8.51
N LYS A 315 11.33 -50.75 9.03
CA LYS A 315 11.68 -51.69 10.09
C LYS A 315 12.60 -52.70 9.43
N ALA A 316 13.90 -52.41 9.45
CA ALA A 316 14.94 -53.34 9.06
C ALA A 316 14.80 -54.58 9.94
N LYS A 317 14.27 -55.65 9.33
CA LYS A 317 14.22 -56.99 9.90
C LYS A 317 15.66 -57.51 9.83
N ALA A 318 16.37 -57.43 10.95
CA ALA A 318 17.65 -58.11 11.10
C ALA A 318 17.37 -59.61 11.22
N ASP A 319 17.24 -60.28 10.08
CA ASP A 319 17.43 -61.72 9.97
C ASP A 319 18.94 -61.98 10.07
N ALA A 320 19.41 -62.28 11.27
CA ALA A 320 20.77 -62.76 11.53
C ALA A 320 20.78 -64.29 11.51
N ALA A 321 21.09 -64.82 10.32
CA ALA A 321 21.98 -65.95 10.03
C ALA A 321 21.70 -67.38 10.55
N PRO A 322 22.21 -68.41 9.82
CA PRO A 322 21.68 -69.78 9.76
C PRO A 322 22.72 -70.83 10.26
N PRO A 323 22.74 -72.07 9.71
CA PRO A 323 22.31 -73.34 10.29
C PRO A 323 23.43 -74.13 11.01
N ALA A 324 23.06 -75.19 11.74
CA ALA A 324 23.96 -76.27 12.14
C ALA A 324 23.82 -77.46 11.18
#